data_AF-A0A2A4JXP0-F1
#
_entry.id   AF-A0A2A4JXP0-F1
#
_cell.length_a   1.000
_cell.length_b   1.000
_cell.length_c   1.000
_cell.angle_alpha   90.00
_cell.angle_beta   90.00
_cell.angle_gamma   90.00
#
_symmetry.space_group_name_H-M   'P 1'
#
loop_
_entity.id
_entity.type
_entity.pdbx_description
1 polymer ?
#
loop_
_entity_poly.entity_id
_entity_poly.type
_entity_poly.pdbx_seq_one_letter_code
_entity_poly.pdbx_strand_id
1 'polypeptide(L)'
;MGGSQSTRKVTVDNENAIQVSQEALDRIQAQLTAKKAEPRAQPIHQYAPPAYDHRRQNEYAAEEAYWAHRIESLKRAHEKINSGMHLEYQKTLKEANDLFNLVQGDRGSSKLSPCQEEKAKVLQCYSTNPNKSLLCSVLVNEFNDCVCKSRVAAVTATS
;
A
#
# COMPACT_ATOMS: atom_id res chain seq x y z
N MET A 1 5.84 41.69 5.22
CA MET A 1 5.67 41.69 6.68
C MET A 1 4.79 40.47 7.05
N GLY A 2 5.26 39.21 7.08
CA GLY A 2 6.46 38.67 7.72
C GLY A 2 6.12 38.03 9.07
N GLY A 3 5.07 37.19 9.16
CA GLY A 3 4.60 36.58 10.41
C GLY A 3 5.33 35.28 10.73
N SER A 4 6.20 35.32 11.75
CA SER A 4 7.00 34.20 12.23
C SER A 4 6.12 33.21 13.01
N GLN A 5 5.80 32.05 12.42
CA GLN A 5 5.23 30.91 13.14
C GLN A 5 6.31 29.84 13.33
N SER A 6 6.87 29.78 14.54
CA SER A 6 7.85 28.79 14.95
C SER A 6 7.19 27.41 15.07
N THR A 7 7.22 26.61 14.01
CA THR A 7 6.90 25.18 14.05
C THR A 7 8.06 24.43 14.72
N ARG A 8 7.96 24.18 16.04
CA ARG A 8 8.94 23.33 16.73
C ARG A 8 8.66 21.86 16.41
N LYS A 9 9.69 21.15 15.94
CA LYS A 9 9.64 19.74 15.58
C LYS A 9 9.37 18.89 16.82
N VAL A 10 8.28 18.12 16.80
CA VAL A 10 8.03 17.06 17.79
C VAL A 10 8.72 15.81 17.25
N THR A 11 9.89 15.49 17.78
CA THR A 11 10.51 14.17 17.57
C THR A 11 10.00 13.23 18.65
N VAL A 12 9.13 12.30 18.26
CA VAL A 12 8.68 11.21 19.12
C VAL A 12 9.70 10.08 18.94
N ASP A 13 10.64 9.98 19.86
CA ASP A 13 11.48 8.79 20.02
C ASP A 13 11.26 8.22 21.42
N ASN A 14 10.84 6.95 21.43
CA ASN A 14 10.75 6.01 22.55
C ASN A 14 9.43 5.94 23.37
N GLU A 15 8.98 4.70 23.51
CA GLU A 15 7.57 4.27 23.65
C GLU A 15 6.99 4.29 25.06
N ASN A 16 7.53 5.01 26.06
CA ASN A 16 6.90 5.02 27.40
C ASN A 16 7.25 6.20 28.34
N ALA A 17 7.71 7.35 27.83
CA ALA A 17 7.86 8.54 28.67
C ALA A 17 7.68 9.83 27.87
N ILE A 18 6.59 10.56 28.13
CA ILE A 18 6.40 11.92 27.60
C ILE A 18 7.42 12.83 28.31
N GLN A 19 8.51 13.19 27.64
CA GLN A 19 9.46 14.18 28.15
C GLN A 19 8.85 15.58 28.00
N VAL A 20 8.35 16.14 29.09
CA VAL A 20 7.82 17.51 29.13
C VAL A 20 9.01 18.48 29.19
N SER A 21 9.01 19.52 28.33
CA SER A 21 10.08 20.53 28.34
C SER A 21 10.07 21.35 29.63
N GLN A 22 11.24 21.77 30.09
CA GLN A 22 11.40 22.56 31.32
C GLN A 22 10.53 23.83 31.34
N GLU A 23 10.37 24.46 30.17
CA GLU A 23 9.51 25.63 29.96
C GLU A 23 8.02 25.35 30.25
N ALA A 24 7.56 24.12 30.02
CA ALA A 24 6.18 23.72 30.32
C ALA A 24 5.99 23.45 31.83
N LEU A 25 7.01 22.89 32.50
CA LEU A 25 7.00 22.72 33.95
C LEU A 25 6.95 24.08 34.68
N ASP A 26 7.75 25.05 34.24
CA ASP A 26 7.76 26.40 34.84
C ASP A 26 6.39 27.10 34.72
N ARG A 27 5.71 26.93 33.58
CA ARG A 27 4.34 27.47 33.39
C ARG A 27 3.33 26.82 34.33
N ILE A 28 3.40 25.51 34.52
CA ILE A 28 2.52 24.77 35.43
C ILE A 28 2.77 25.22 36.87
N GLN A 29 4.04 25.32 37.27
CA GLN A 29 4.45 25.77 38.59
C GLN A 29 3.95 27.21 38.87
N ALA A 30 4.09 28.11 37.91
CA ALA A 30 3.63 29.50 38.01
C ALA A 30 2.10 29.63 38.15
N GLN A 31 1.33 28.77 37.48
CA GLN A 31 -0.13 28.76 37.64
C GLN A 31 -0.57 28.19 39.00
N LEU A 32 0.17 27.21 39.53
CA LEU A 32 -0.11 26.64 40.85
C LEU A 32 0.22 27.62 41.99
N THR A 33 1.29 28.40 41.87
CA THR A 33 1.63 29.45 42.84
C THR A 33 0.67 30.64 42.75
N ALA A 34 0.26 31.05 41.54
CA ALA A 34 -0.76 32.09 41.36
C ALA A 34 -2.10 31.71 42.00
N LYS A 35 -2.51 30.42 41.93
CA LYS A 35 -3.73 29.92 42.59
C LYS A 35 -3.66 29.87 44.12
N LYS A 36 -2.46 29.82 44.72
CA LYS A 36 -2.29 29.75 46.18
C LYS A 36 -2.25 31.12 46.86
N ALA A 37 -2.10 32.21 46.11
CA ALA A 37 -1.81 33.53 46.67
C ALA A 37 -3.00 34.51 46.78
N GLU A 38 -4.26 34.07 46.59
CA GLU A 38 -5.40 34.99 46.67
C GLU A 38 -6.61 34.39 47.43
N PRO A 39 -6.82 34.73 48.71
CA PRO A 39 -8.13 34.59 49.34
C PRO A 39 -8.94 35.86 49.06
N ARG A 40 -9.55 35.94 47.87
CA ARG A 40 -10.63 36.91 47.62
C ARG A 40 -11.94 36.30 48.09
N ALA A 41 -12.45 36.78 49.23
CA ALA A 41 -13.85 36.62 49.57
C ALA A 41 -14.69 37.31 48.47
N GLN A 42 -15.29 36.53 47.58
CA GLN A 42 -16.29 37.02 46.65
C GLN A 42 -17.68 36.91 47.29
N PRO A 43 -18.59 37.88 47.09
CA PRO A 43 -19.98 37.73 47.50
C PRO A 43 -20.58 36.49 46.83
N ILE A 44 -21.26 35.65 47.62
CA ILE A 44 -21.96 34.46 47.13
C ILE A 44 -23.12 34.93 46.25
N HIS A 45 -22.85 35.11 44.96
CA HIS A 45 -23.91 35.11 43.96
C HIS A 45 -24.36 33.65 43.79
N GLN A 46 -25.53 33.32 44.34
CA GLN A 46 -26.24 32.09 44.00
C GLN A 46 -26.55 32.13 42.50
N TYR A 47 -25.71 31.48 41.70
CA TYR A 47 -25.98 31.26 40.29
C TYR A 47 -26.93 30.07 40.19
N ALA A 48 -28.22 30.34 39.95
CA ALA A 48 -29.10 29.30 39.44
C ALA A 48 -28.53 28.82 38.08
N PRO A 49 -28.39 27.50 37.82
CA PRO A 49 -27.86 27.03 36.56
C PRO A 49 -28.76 27.54 35.43
N PRO A 50 -28.24 28.33 34.46
CA PRO A 50 -29.05 28.71 33.32
C PRO A 50 -29.35 27.45 32.51
N ALA A 51 -30.56 27.33 31.96
CA ALA A 51 -30.99 26.25 31.06
C ALA A 51 -30.18 26.13 29.74
N TYR A 52 -29.02 26.78 29.68
CA TYR A 52 -28.02 26.79 28.61
C TYR A 52 -27.20 25.50 28.51
N ASP A 53 -27.33 24.57 29.46
CA ASP A 53 -26.55 23.33 29.50
C ASP A 53 -27.15 22.23 28.60
N HIS A 54 -28.47 22.01 28.65
CA HIS A 54 -29.12 20.93 27.88
C HIS A 54 -29.05 21.12 26.36
N ARG A 55 -29.19 22.36 25.86
CA ARG A 55 -29.07 22.62 24.41
C ARG A 55 -27.66 22.32 23.91
N ARG A 56 -26.65 22.72 24.69
CA ARG A 56 -25.24 22.49 24.37
C ARG A 56 -24.86 21.01 24.48
N GLN A 57 -25.39 20.29 25.47
CA GLN A 57 -25.25 18.84 25.60
C GLN A 57 -25.85 18.09 24.40
N ASN A 58 -27.03 18.51 23.94
CA ASN A 58 -27.66 17.93 22.75
C ASN A 58 -26.86 18.22 21.47
N GLU A 59 -26.28 19.42 21.35
CA GLU A 59 -25.38 19.79 20.24
C GLU A 59 -24.12 18.90 20.24
N TYR A 60 -23.48 18.70 21.41
CA TYR A 60 -22.34 17.77 21.52
C TYR A 60 -22.70 16.32 21.22
N ALA A 61 -23.83 15.83 21.71
CA ALA A 61 -24.29 14.47 21.42
C ALA A 61 -24.59 14.26 19.93
N ALA A 62 -25.13 15.27 19.25
CA ALA A 62 -25.36 15.23 17.81
C ALA A 62 -24.04 15.23 17.01
N GLU A 63 -23.05 16.03 17.43
CA GLU A 63 -21.72 16.03 16.84
C GLU A 63 -20.99 14.69 17.04
N GLU A 64 -21.06 14.13 18.24
CA GLU A 64 -20.47 12.82 18.56
C GLU A 64 -21.12 11.72 17.71
N ALA A 65 -22.45 11.71 17.59
CA ALA A 65 -23.16 10.77 16.73
C ALA A 65 -22.77 10.92 15.25
N TYR A 66 -22.61 12.16 14.76
CA TYR A 66 -22.14 12.43 13.41
C TYR A 66 -20.75 11.85 13.15
N TRP A 67 -19.79 12.14 14.04
CA TRP A 67 -18.42 11.66 13.88
C TRP A 67 -18.32 10.14 14.05
N ALA A 68 -19.06 9.55 15.00
CA ALA A 68 -19.14 8.11 15.18
C ALA A 68 -19.66 7.43 13.91
N HIS A 69 -20.74 7.94 13.32
CA HIS A 69 -21.28 7.41 12.07
C HIS A 69 -20.29 7.55 10.90
N ARG A 70 -19.61 8.70 10.80
CA ARG A 70 -18.64 8.95 9.74
C ARG A 70 -17.42 8.01 9.86
N ILE A 71 -16.91 7.82 11.06
CA ILE A 71 -15.78 6.89 11.33
C ILE A 71 -16.20 5.46 10.98
N GLU A 72 -17.40 5.06 11.39
CA GLU A 72 -17.92 3.73 11.08
C GLU A 72 -18.10 3.51 9.57
N SER A 73 -18.62 4.51 8.85
CA SER A 73 -18.73 4.47 7.39
C SER A 73 -17.36 4.31 6.71
N LEU A 74 -16.36 5.06 7.17
CA LEU A 74 -14.98 4.96 6.68
C LEU A 74 -14.37 3.59 6.96
N LYS A 75 -14.57 3.03 8.15
CA LYS A 75 -14.11 1.69 8.52
C LYS A 75 -14.70 0.63 7.59
N ARG A 76 -16.02 0.66 7.36
CA ARG A 76 -16.68 -0.27 6.43
C ARG A 76 -16.19 -0.14 5.00
N ALA A 77 -15.97 1.09 4.53
CA ALA A 77 -15.42 1.32 3.20
C ALA A 77 -14.00 0.74 3.06
N HIS A 78 -13.15 0.95 4.08
CA HIS A 78 -11.80 0.40 4.12
C HIS A 78 -11.80 -1.13 4.18
N GLU A 79 -12.65 -1.72 5.02
CA GLU A 79 -12.80 -3.17 5.13
C GLU A 79 -13.25 -3.80 3.80
N LYS A 80 -14.20 -3.15 3.10
CA LYS A 80 -14.63 -3.59 1.76
C LYS A 80 -13.50 -3.56 0.74
N ILE A 81 -12.67 -2.53 0.74
CA ILE A 81 -11.50 -2.43 -0.17
C ILE A 81 -10.48 -3.52 0.19
N ASN A 82 -10.16 -3.67 1.47
CA ASN A 82 -9.14 -4.61 1.92
C ASN A 82 -9.54 -6.07 1.68
N SER A 83 -10.80 -6.41 1.91
CA SER A 83 -11.35 -7.76 1.60
C SER A 83 -11.32 -8.06 0.10
N GLY A 84 -11.71 -7.10 -0.74
CA GLY A 84 -11.62 -7.25 -2.20
C GLY A 84 -10.18 -7.46 -2.67
N MET A 85 -9.23 -6.70 -2.13
CA MET A 85 -7.81 -6.84 -2.46
C MET A 85 -7.27 -8.24 -2.11
N HIS A 86 -7.61 -8.77 -0.92
CA HIS A 86 -7.13 -10.09 -0.53
C HIS A 86 -7.71 -11.20 -1.42
N LEU A 87 -8.98 -11.10 -1.81
CA LEU A 87 -9.62 -12.05 -2.72
C LEU A 87 -8.97 -12.04 -4.10
N GLU A 88 -8.75 -10.87 -4.70
CA GLU A 88 -8.10 -10.76 -6.01
C GLU A 88 -6.64 -11.22 -5.95
N TYR A 89 -5.92 -10.94 -4.85
CA TYR A 89 -4.57 -11.46 -4.64
C TYR A 89 -4.54 -12.99 -4.59
N GLN A 90 -5.41 -13.62 -3.80
CA GLN A 90 -5.47 -15.08 -3.74
C GLN A 90 -5.88 -15.70 -5.08
N LYS A 91 -6.83 -15.08 -5.78
CA LYS A 91 -7.27 -15.52 -7.10
C LYS A 91 -6.13 -15.46 -8.13
N THR A 92 -5.42 -14.34 -8.20
CA THR A 92 -4.28 -14.16 -9.13
C THR A 92 -3.14 -15.13 -8.82
N LEU A 93 -2.85 -15.39 -7.53
CA LEU A 93 -1.88 -16.42 -7.15
C LEU A 93 -2.30 -17.81 -7.64
N LYS A 94 -3.58 -18.16 -7.47
CA LYS A 94 -4.11 -19.45 -7.92
C LYS A 94 -4.01 -19.58 -9.44
N GLU A 95 -4.46 -18.57 -10.18
CA GLU A 95 -4.40 -18.55 -11.65
C GLU A 95 -2.96 -18.65 -12.16
N ALA A 96 -2.02 -17.91 -11.55
CA ALA A 96 -0.60 -17.99 -11.90
C ALA A 96 -0.01 -19.38 -11.64
N ASN A 97 -0.37 -20.00 -10.50
CA ASN A 97 0.08 -21.35 -10.17
C ASN A 97 -0.52 -22.40 -11.12
N ASP A 98 -1.79 -22.27 -11.48
CA ASP A 98 -2.46 -23.16 -12.44
C ASP A 98 -1.79 -23.07 -13.82
N LEU A 99 -1.50 -21.87 -14.31
CA LEU A 99 -0.74 -21.66 -15.55
C LEU A 99 0.66 -22.27 -15.49
N PHE A 100 1.34 -22.13 -14.36
CA PHE A 100 2.67 -22.71 -14.16
C PHE A 100 2.62 -24.24 -14.17
N ASN A 101 1.63 -24.84 -13.50
CA ASN A 101 1.43 -26.28 -13.48
C ASN A 101 1.05 -26.83 -14.85
N LEU A 102 0.25 -26.11 -15.64
CA LEU A 102 -0.02 -26.47 -17.04
C LEU A 102 1.27 -26.54 -17.86
N VAL A 103 2.14 -25.52 -17.74
CA VAL A 103 3.45 -25.52 -18.41
C VAL A 103 4.36 -26.65 -17.93
N GLN A 104 4.29 -27.05 -16.65
CA GLN A 104 5.05 -28.21 -16.16
C GLN A 104 4.49 -29.55 -16.61
N GLY A 105 3.16 -29.72 -16.60
CA GLY A 105 2.51 -30.94 -17.07
C GLY A 105 2.80 -31.19 -18.56
N ASP A 106 2.88 -30.13 -19.36
CA ASP A 106 3.21 -30.21 -20.78
C ASP A 106 4.71 -30.44 -21.07
N ARG A 107 5.58 -30.32 -20.06
CA ARG A 107 6.99 -30.78 -20.17
C ARG A 107 7.10 -32.31 -20.05
N GLY A 108 6.10 -32.97 -19.46
CA GLY A 108 6.07 -34.43 -19.31
C GLY A 108 5.57 -35.17 -20.56
N SER A 109 4.87 -34.47 -21.47
CA SER A 109 4.23 -35.04 -22.66
C SER A 109 5.14 -35.04 -23.91
N SER A 110 6.44 -35.31 -23.76
CA SER A 110 7.41 -35.59 -24.84
C SER A 110 7.41 -34.71 -26.12
N LYS A 111 6.74 -33.55 -26.13
CA LYS A 111 6.84 -32.59 -27.23
C LYS A 111 8.08 -31.75 -26.96
N LEU A 112 9.14 -32.07 -27.69
CA LEU A 112 10.32 -31.22 -27.79
C LEU A 112 9.87 -29.76 -27.90
N SER A 113 10.50 -28.87 -27.13
CA SER A 113 10.19 -27.44 -27.23
C SER A 113 10.30 -27.00 -28.70
N PRO A 114 9.39 -26.15 -29.20
CA PRO A 114 9.34 -25.85 -30.63
C PRO A 114 10.71 -25.46 -31.20
N CYS A 115 10.97 -25.89 -32.44
CA CYS A 115 12.15 -25.52 -33.22
C CYS A 115 13.50 -25.99 -32.65
N GLN A 116 13.56 -27.12 -31.93
CA GLN A 116 14.82 -27.66 -31.42
C GLN A 116 15.79 -28.07 -32.55
N GLU A 117 15.27 -28.57 -33.67
CA GLU A 117 16.09 -29.05 -34.77
C GLU A 117 16.78 -27.89 -35.50
N GLU A 118 16.02 -26.84 -35.83
CA GLU A 118 16.52 -25.62 -36.46
C GLU A 118 17.51 -24.91 -35.53
N LYS A 119 17.23 -24.86 -34.23
CA LYS A 119 18.16 -24.34 -33.23
C LYS A 119 19.49 -25.10 -33.23
N ALA A 120 19.45 -26.43 -33.29
CA ALA A 120 20.67 -27.24 -33.33
C ALA A 120 21.51 -26.94 -34.59
N LYS A 121 20.86 -26.78 -35.76
CA LYS A 121 21.53 -26.40 -37.02
C LYS A 121 22.20 -25.03 -36.92
N VAL A 122 21.53 -24.04 -36.35
CA VAL A 122 22.10 -22.69 -36.15
C VAL A 122 23.33 -22.75 -35.24
N LEU A 123 23.22 -23.44 -34.10
CA LEU A 123 24.34 -23.58 -33.15
C LEU A 123 25.53 -24.31 -33.79
N GLN A 124 25.27 -25.36 -34.56
CA GLN A 124 26.30 -26.09 -35.29
C GLN A 124 26.99 -25.21 -36.35
N CYS A 125 26.25 -24.37 -37.06
CA CYS A 125 26.84 -23.49 -38.06
C CYS A 125 27.75 -22.44 -37.42
N TYR A 126 27.34 -21.85 -36.29
CA TYR A 126 28.17 -20.89 -35.57
C TYR A 126 29.41 -21.52 -34.95
N SER A 127 29.31 -22.75 -34.43
CA SER A 127 30.49 -23.45 -33.91
C SER A 127 31.49 -23.82 -35.01
N THR A 128 30.99 -24.13 -36.21
CA THR A 128 31.83 -24.48 -37.38
C THR A 128 32.42 -23.24 -38.06
N ASN A 129 31.74 -22.09 -37.99
CA ASN A 129 32.12 -20.85 -38.69
C ASN A 129 32.34 -19.68 -37.71
N PRO A 130 33.36 -19.75 -36.85
CA PRO A 130 33.67 -18.66 -35.93
C PRO A 130 33.96 -17.36 -36.71
N ASN A 131 33.44 -16.23 -36.22
CA ASN A 131 33.57 -14.90 -36.83
C ASN A 131 33.01 -14.74 -38.26
N LYS A 132 32.25 -15.72 -38.76
CA LYS A 132 31.62 -15.69 -40.09
C LYS A 132 30.12 -15.94 -40.02
N SER A 133 29.45 -15.22 -39.10
CA SER A 133 28.02 -15.40 -38.80
C SER A 133 27.09 -15.25 -40.02
N LEU A 134 27.48 -14.45 -41.02
CA LEU A 134 26.69 -14.26 -42.23
C LEU A 134 26.50 -15.55 -43.05
N LEU A 135 27.42 -16.53 -42.96
CA LEU A 135 27.27 -17.84 -43.60
C LEU A 135 26.10 -18.64 -43.02
N CYS A 136 25.70 -18.36 -41.79
CA CYS A 136 24.61 -19.04 -41.09
C CYS A 136 23.25 -18.33 -41.26
N SER A 137 23.19 -17.24 -42.03
CA SER A 137 21.99 -16.40 -42.18
C SER A 137 20.75 -17.18 -42.64
N VAL A 138 20.91 -18.14 -43.56
CA VAL A 138 19.83 -19.00 -44.04
C VAL A 138 19.23 -19.84 -42.90
N LEU A 139 20.09 -20.51 -42.12
CA LEU A 139 19.65 -21.33 -40.98
C LEU A 139 19.00 -20.50 -39.88
N VAL A 140 19.48 -19.27 -39.66
CA VAL A 140 18.87 -18.33 -38.70
C VAL A 140 17.47 -17.92 -39.15
N ASN A 141 17.28 -17.69 -40.45
CA ASN A 141 15.96 -17.37 -41.01
C ASN A 141 15.01 -18.56 -40.90
N GLU A 142 15.46 -19.78 -41.18
CA GLU A 142 14.66 -21.00 -40.99
C GLU A 142 14.22 -21.19 -39.53
N PHE A 143 15.13 -20.94 -38.59
CA PHE A 143 14.80 -20.95 -37.16
C PHE A 143 13.75 -19.88 -36.82
N ASN A 144 13.91 -18.65 -37.32
CA ASN A 144 12.95 -17.58 -37.10
C ASN A 144 11.56 -17.92 -37.67
N ASP A 145 11.50 -18.50 -38.87
CA ASP A 145 10.26 -18.93 -39.49
C ASP A 145 9.55 -20.00 -38.67
N CYS A 146 10.31 -20.97 -38.15
CA CYS A 146 9.77 -21.99 -37.26
C CYS A 146 9.18 -21.34 -36.00
N VAL A 147 9.92 -20.45 -35.33
CA VAL A 147 9.46 -19.78 -34.10
C VAL A 147 8.20 -18.96 -34.36
N CYS A 148 8.14 -18.24 -35.48
CA CYS A 148 6.96 -17.49 -35.89
C CYS A 148 5.75 -18.40 -36.10
N LYS A 149 5.90 -19.51 -36.84
CA LYS A 149 4.83 -20.49 -37.07
C LYS A 149 4.36 -21.13 -35.77
N SER A 150 5.28 -21.51 -34.88
CA SER A 150 4.94 -22.09 -33.57
C SER A 150 4.20 -21.12 -32.66
N ARG A 151 4.59 -19.84 -32.64
CA ARG A 151 3.88 -18.79 -31.90
C ARG A 151 2.46 -18.60 -32.40
N VAL A 152 2.27 -18.51 -33.72
CA VAL A 152 0.94 -18.39 -34.31
C VAL A 152 0.09 -19.62 -33.96
N ALA A 153 0.63 -20.82 -34.13
CA ALA A 153 -0.06 -22.07 -33.80
C ALA A 153 -0.50 -22.14 -32.33
N ALA A 154 0.34 -21.70 -31.39
CA ALA A 154 0.02 -21.69 -29.96
C ALA A 154 -1.12 -20.71 -29.62
N VAL A 155 -1.14 -19.52 -30.25
CA VAL A 155 -2.21 -18.54 -30.06
C VAL A 155 -3.52 -19.00 -30.72
N THR A 156 -3.46 -19.63 -31.89
CA THR A 156 -4.67 -20.15 -32.56
C THR A 156 -5.24 -21.40 -31.90
N ALA A 157 -4.43 -22.23 -31.25
CA ALA A 157 -4.90 -23.43 -30.55
C ALA A 157 -5.60 -23.13 -29.22
N THR A 158 -5.51 -21.89 -28.73
CA THR A 158 -6.13 -21.42 -27.47
C THR A 158 -7.39 -20.58 -27.68
N SER A 159 -7.77 -20.30 -28.94
CA SER A 159 -9.01 -19.61 -29.34
C SER A 159 -10.10 -20.62 -29.72
#